data_AF-A0A935EL04-F1
#
_entry.id   AF-A0A935EL04-F1
#
_cell.length_a   1.000
_cell.length_b   1.000
_cell.length_c   1.000
_cell.angle_alpha   90.00
_cell.angle_beta   90.00
_cell.angle_gamma   90.00
#
_symmetry.space_group_name_H-M   'P 1'
#
loop_
_entity.id
_entity.type
_entity.pdbx_description
1 polymer ?
#
loop_
_entity_poly.entity_id
_entity_poly.type
_entity_poly.pdbx_seq_one_letter_code
_entity_poly.pdbx_strand_id
1 'polypeptide(L)'
;MSRSLILITLLAASQFTQAMPWYASGDNIRGASLLTPDERKQHVSRLQGMRSFTECSEYMQGHYIEIDRRAKAANIALPPVRGDPCEVMKTMGRFR
;
A
#
# COMPACT_ATOMS: atom_id res chain seq x y z
N MET A 1 41.53 -41.40 16.27
CA MET A 1 40.99 -40.17 16.87
C MET A 1 41.39 -38.99 15.99
N SER A 2 40.46 -38.40 15.25
CA SER A 2 40.42 -36.95 15.06
C SER A 2 39.07 -36.59 14.46
N ARG A 3 38.22 -36.05 15.32
CA ARG A 3 36.90 -35.51 14.99
C ARG A 3 37.14 -34.10 14.47
N SER A 4 36.76 -33.80 13.25
CA SER A 4 36.56 -32.41 12.83
C SER A 4 35.30 -32.37 11.99
N LEU A 5 34.20 -32.16 12.70
CA LEU A 5 32.87 -31.85 12.16
C LEU A 5 32.96 -30.48 11.49
N ILE A 6 32.84 -30.43 10.16
CA ILE A 6 32.65 -29.18 9.43
C ILE A 6 31.17 -28.80 9.57
N LEU A 7 30.85 -27.93 10.54
CA LEU A 7 29.57 -27.23 10.59
C LEU A 7 29.60 -26.14 9.51
N ILE A 8 28.96 -26.40 8.36
CA ILE A 8 28.65 -25.35 7.39
C ILE A 8 27.44 -24.60 7.92
N THR A 9 27.68 -23.37 8.35
CA THR A 9 26.73 -22.40 8.87
C THR A 9 25.64 -22.05 7.84
N LEU A 10 24.39 -22.40 8.14
CA LEU A 10 23.21 -21.76 7.54
C LEU A 10 23.13 -20.31 8.06
N LEU A 11 23.33 -19.31 7.20
CA LEU A 11 22.66 -18.01 7.34
C LEU A 11 22.75 -17.19 6.03
N ALA A 12 21.85 -17.46 5.10
CA ALA A 12 21.56 -16.56 3.97
C ALA A 12 20.07 -16.22 3.96
N ALA A 13 19.58 -15.62 5.05
CA ALA A 13 18.35 -14.85 5.03
C ALA A 13 18.73 -13.37 4.87
N SER A 14 19.33 -13.03 3.73
CA SER A 14 19.53 -11.64 3.33
C SER A 14 18.16 -11.02 3.15
N GLN A 15 17.82 -10.13 4.07
CA GLN A 15 16.56 -9.42 4.14
C GLN A 15 16.40 -8.60 2.85
N PHE A 16 15.56 -9.06 1.93
CA PHE A 16 15.02 -8.20 0.90
C PHE A 16 14.09 -7.19 1.59
N THR A 17 14.65 -6.12 2.13
CA THR A 17 13.92 -4.88 2.37
C THR A 17 13.65 -4.24 1.02
N GLN A 18 12.77 -4.88 0.22
CA GLN A 18 12.22 -4.19 -0.93
C GLN A 18 11.46 -2.98 -0.38
N ALA A 19 11.90 -1.78 -0.74
CA ALA A 19 11.17 -0.55 -0.45
C ALA A 19 9.80 -0.68 -1.13
N MET A 20 8.82 -1.16 -0.38
CA MET A 20 7.50 -1.39 -0.91
C MET A 20 6.88 -0.02 -1.17
N PRO A 21 6.17 0.17 -2.30
CA PRO A 21 5.49 1.43 -2.54
C PRO A 21 4.60 1.76 -1.36
N TRP A 22 4.63 3.02 -0.91
CA TRP A 22 3.91 3.43 0.29
C TRP A 22 2.41 3.08 0.23
N TYR A 23 1.80 3.13 -0.95
CA TYR A 23 0.39 2.79 -1.18
C TYR A 23 0.08 1.29 -1.00
N ALA A 24 1.10 0.43 -0.89
CA ALA A 24 0.92 -1.00 -0.61
C ALA A 24 0.65 -1.28 0.88
N SER A 25 0.71 -0.26 1.74
CA SER A 25 0.30 -0.36 3.15
C SER A 25 -1.03 0.34 3.39
N GLY A 26 -1.96 -0.35 4.05
CA GLY A 26 -3.24 0.21 4.46
C GLY A 26 -3.11 1.33 5.50
N ASP A 27 -1.98 1.43 6.21
CA ASP A 27 -1.72 2.49 7.18
C ASP A 27 -1.40 3.84 6.50
N ASN A 28 -0.94 3.82 5.25
CA ASN A 28 -0.56 5.02 4.51
C ASN A 28 -1.73 5.64 3.73
N ILE A 29 -2.94 5.11 3.88
CA ILE A 29 -4.14 5.68 3.27
C ILE A 29 -4.46 7.01 3.96
N ARG A 30 -4.69 8.06 3.18
CA ARG A 30 -5.20 9.32 3.72
C ARG A 30 -6.54 9.05 4.42
N GLY A 31 -6.63 9.35 5.71
CA GLY A 31 -7.83 9.06 6.49
C GLY A 31 -7.96 7.59 6.92
N ALA A 32 -6.86 6.84 7.00
CA ALA A 32 -6.87 5.45 7.47
C ALA A 32 -7.61 5.23 8.81
N SER A 33 -7.62 6.22 9.71
CA SER A 33 -8.37 6.16 10.98
C SER A 33 -9.90 6.16 10.80
N LEU A 34 -10.41 6.51 9.63
CA LEU A 34 -11.82 6.50 9.25
C LEU A 34 -12.24 5.18 8.56
N LEU A 35 -11.29 4.25 8.42
CA LEU A 35 -11.48 2.96 7.76
C LEU A 35 -11.25 1.83 8.76
N THR A 36 -12.04 0.78 8.63
CA THR A 36 -11.80 -0.47 9.36
C THR A 36 -10.54 -1.17 8.82
N PRO A 37 -9.90 -2.07 9.59
CA PRO A 37 -8.77 -2.85 9.11
C PRO A 37 -9.06 -3.62 7.81
N ASP A 38 -10.27 -4.11 7.62
CA ASP A 38 -10.64 -4.87 6.43
C ASP A 38 -10.91 -3.95 5.22
N GLU A 39 -11.49 -2.76 5.43
CA GLU A 39 -11.59 -1.74 4.37
C GLU A 39 -10.20 -1.32 3.87
N ARG A 40 -9.22 -1.18 4.77
CA ARG A 40 -7.83 -0.84 4.41
C ARG A 40 -7.16 -1.94 3.59
N LYS A 41 -7.32 -3.21 3.98
CA LYS A 41 -6.83 -4.36 3.20
C LYS A 41 -7.52 -4.42 1.84
N GLN A 42 -8.83 -4.20 1.78
CA GLN A 42 -9.58 -4.22 0.53
C GLN A 42 -9.12 -3.10 -0.40
N HIS A 43 -8.86 -1.90 0.11
CA HIS A 43 -8.34 -0.78 -0.67
C HIS A 43 -6.99 -1.12 -1.31
N VAL A 44 -6.04 -1.64 -0.52
CA VAL A 44 -4.73 -2.09 -1.03
C VAL A 44 -4.89 -3.17 -2.09
N SER A 45 -5.74 -4.16 -1.83
CA SER A 45 -6.01 -5.26 -2.78
C SER A 45 -6.59 -4.75 -4.10
N ARG A 46 -7.56 -3.82 -4.05
CA ARG A 46 -8.14 -3.19 -5.24
C ARG A 46 -7.08 -2.42 -6.04
N LEU A 47 -6.31 -1.55 -5.39
CA LEU A 47 -5.21 -0.83 -6.05
C LEU A 47 -4.23 -1.79 -6.71
N GLN A 48 -3.85 -2.87 -6.03
CA GLN A 48 -2.92 -3.84 -6.60
C GLN A 48 -3.50 -4.63 -7.79
N GLY A 49 -4.82 -4.77 -7.90
CA GLY A 49 -5.50 -5.52 -8.95
C GLY A 49 -5.89 -4.70 -10.19
N MET A 50 -5.87 -3.37 -10.12
CA MET A 50 -6.25 -2.49 -11.23
C MET A 50 -5.32 -2.64 -12.43
N ARG A 51 -5.91 -2.61 -13.62
CA ARG A 51 -5.19 -2.92 -14.87
C ARG A 51 -4.91 -1.70 -15.72
N SER A 52 -5.66 -0.61 -15.53
CA SER A 52 -5.48 0.63 -16.28
C SER A 52 -5.36 1.85 -15.36
N PHE A 53 -4.71 2.89 -15.87
CA PHE A 53 -4.61 4.16 -15.17
C PHE A 53 -5.98 4.80 -14.95
N THR A 54 -6.87 4.73 -15.95
CA THR A 54 -8.24 5.27 -15.87
C THR A 54 -9.03 4.62 -14.75
N GLU A 55 -9.04 3.27 -14.69
CA GLU A 55 -9.69 2.52 -13.62
C GLU A 55 -9.17 2.92 -12.22
N CYS A 56 -7.85 3.08 -12.10
CA CYS A 56 -7.23 3.52 -10.86
C CYS A 56 -7.67 4.94 -10.47
N SER A 57 -7.62 5.87 -11.42
CA SER A 57 -7.95 7.28 -11.20
C SER A 57 -9.41 7.46 -10.78
N GLU A 58 -10.34 6.79 -11.47
CA GLU A 58 -11.77 6.80 -11.13
C GLU A 58 -12.04 6.23 -9.74
N TYR A 59 -11.40 5.10 -9.41
CA TYR A 59 -11.51 4.51 -8.08
C TYR A 59 -10.97 5.45 -6.99
N MET A 60 -9.80 6.05 -7.21
CA MET A 60 -9.19 6.95 -6.23
C MET A 60 -10.02 8.21 -6.01
N GLN A 61 -10.61 8.78 -7.07
CA GLN A 61 -11.52 9.91 -6.94
C GLN A 61 -12.74 9.55 -6.07
N GLY A 62 -13.37 8.42 -6.33
CA GLY A 62 -14.48 7.92 -5.50
C GLY A 62 -14.06 7.66 -4.06
N HIS A 63 -12.88 7.10 -3.85
CA HIS A 63 -12.33 6.84 -2.52
C HIS A 63 -12.09 8.15 -1.74
N TYR A 64 -11.51 9.18 -2.37
CA TYR A 64 -11.28 10.47 -1.70
C TYR A 64 -12.58 11.15 -1.29
N ILE A 65 -13.60 11.13 -2.16
CA ILE A 65 -14.93 11.69 -1.84
C ILE A 65 -15.54 11.00 -0.62
N GLU A 66 -15.48 9.68 -0.56
CA GLU A 66 -16.01 8.92 0.57
C GLU A 66 -15.26 9.22 1.88
N ILE A 67 -13.94 9.30 1.82
CA ILE A 67 -13.10 9.64 2.97
C ILE A 67 -13.38 11.06 3.47
N ASP A 68 -13.51 12.04 2.56
CA ASP A 68 -13.84 13.43 2.92
C ASP A 68 -15.24 13.52 3.53
N ARG A 69 -16.21 12.76 3.02
CA ARG A 69 -17.56 12.66 3.59
C ARG A 69 -17.52 12.12 5.02
N ARG A 70 -16.79 11.02 5.26
CA ARG A 70 -16.62 10.44 6.60
C ARG A 70 -15.92 11.41 7.55
N ALA A 71 -14.87 12.10 7.08
CA ALA A 71 -14.14 13.08 7.87
C ALA A 71 -15.03 14.24 8.29
N LYS A 72 -15.85 14.77 7.36
CA LYS A 72 -16.83 15.81 7.67
C LYS A 72 -17.86 15.34 8.70
N ALA A 73 -18.40 14.14 8.56
CA ALA A 73 -19.35 13.57 9.52
C ALA A 73 -18.74 13.37 10.91
N ALA A 74 -17.46 13.02 10.97
CA ALA A 74 -16.72 12.82 12.22
C ALA A 74 -16.08 14.09 12.78
N ASN A 75 -16.24 15.25 12.13
CA ASN A 75 -15.55 16.51 12.46
C ASN A 75 -14.01 16.37 12.54
N ILE A 76 -13.43 15.54 11.68
CA ILE A 76 -11.98 15.31 11.60
C ILE A 76 -11.41 16.11 10.43
N ALA A 77 -10.37 16.91 10.69
CA ALA A 77 -9.60 17.55 9.64
C ALA A 77 -8.60 16.56 9.04
N LEU A 78 -8.66 16.35 7.73
CA LEU A 78 -7.72 15.48 7.02
C LEU A 78 -6.52 16.27 6.50
N PRO A 79 -5.32 15.67 6.48
CA PRO A 79 -4.17 16.27 5.81
C PRO A 79 -4.44 16.43 4.31
N PRO A 80 -3.70 17.29 3.60
CA PRO A 80 -3.79 17.38 2.14
C PRO A 80 -3.43 16.04 1.50
N VAL A 81 -3.96 15.78 0.31
CA VAL A 81 -3.57 14.61 -0.49
C VAL A 81 -2.08 14.71 -0.81
N ARG A 82 -1.33 13.64 -0.52
CA ARG A 82 0.11 13.56 -0.76
C ARG A 82 0.41 12.41 -1.70
N GLY A 83 0.90 12.74 -2.88
CA GLY A 83 1.18 11.77 -3.94
C GLY A 83 -0.08 11.16 -4.53
N ASP A 84 0.08 10.59 -5.72
CA ASP A 84 -0.97 9.83 -6.40
C ASP A 84 -0.50 8.38 -6.53
N PRO A 85 -1.17 7.40 -5.87
CA PRO A 85 -0.79 6.00 -5.99
C PRO A 85 -0.90 5.49 -7.43
N CYS A 86 -1.83 6.03 -8.24
CA CYS A 86 -1.97 5.67 -9.64
C CYS A 86 -0.76 6.13 -10.45
N GLU A 87 -0.25 7.35 -10.25
CA GLU A 87 0.98 7.81 -10.92
C GLU A 87 2.21 6.99 -10.49
N VAL A 88 2.31 6.58 -9.23
CA VAL A 88 3.38 5.68 -8.79
C VAL A 88 3.24 4.31 -9.49
N MET A 89 2.04 3.75 -9.56
CA MET A 89 1.80 2.49 -10.27
C MET A 89 2.14 2.59 -11.77
N LYS A 90 1.83 3.72 -12.41
CA LYS A 90 2.15 3.99 -13.81
C LYS A 90 3.65 4.08 -14.04
N THR A 91 4.37 4.82 -13.21
CA THR A 91 5.84 4.94 -13.30
C THR A 91 6.53 3.61 -13.03
N MET A 92 5.94 2.74 -12.22
CA MET A 92 6.38 1.36 -12.02
C MET A 92 5.99 0.39 -13.16
N GLY A 93 5.29 0.85 -14.20
CA GLY A 93 4.87 -0.01 -15.32
C GLY A 93 3.83 -1.07 -14.96
N ARG A 94 2.97 -0.82 -13.95
CA ARG A 94 1.97 -1.80 -13.49
C ARG A 94 0.69 -1.84 -14.33
N PHE A 95 0.41 -0.78 -15.08
CA PHE A 95 -0.71 -0.76 -16.02
C PHE A 95 -0.28 -1.40 -17.34
N ARG A 96 -1.15 -2.24 -17.90
CA ARG A 96 -0.94 -2.90 -19.19
C ARG A 96 -1.76 -2.23 -20.28
#